data_AF-A0A7G8GJU2-F1
#
_entry.id   AF-A0A7G8GJU2-F1
#
_cell.length_a   1.000
_cell.length_b   1.000
_cell.length_c   1.000
_cell.angle_alpha   90.00
_cell.angle_beta   90.00
_cell.angle_gamma   90.00
#
_symmetry.space_group_name_H-M   'P 1'
#
loop_
_entity.id
_entity.type
_entity.pdbx_description
1 polymer ?
#
loop_
_entity_poly.entity_id
_entity_poly.type
_entity_poly.pdbx_seq_one_letter_code
_entity_poly.pdbx_strand_id
1 'polypeptide(L)'
;MKATGKRLLAILGISLMVSAIELKSFAKANEEISTESAASIIEQGDYNKAFEIYDALLEQGVNTAEVHYGRARTLQELGENEESLESYTKSIELDPKNAKAYSNRGLIYGSLQKIKLALKDFDTAISLNPNFENAYVNRGVTKGAMQDWKGAIKDFDKAIQISPSYSAAWRNRGIVKETIGDLRGACMDWRSAAILGQQDARQWIAAQCN
;
A
#
# COMPACT_ATOMS: atom_id res chain seq x y z
N MET A 1 15.38 -73.14 -32.05
CA MET A 1 16.05 -72.01 -32.72
C MET A 1 15.24 -71.60 -33.93
N LYS A 2 14.51 -70.48 -33.87
CA LYS A 2 14.02 -69.78 -35.07
C LYS A 2 13.81 -68.32 -34.71
N ALA A 3 14.34 -67.50 -35.62
CA ALA A 3 14.54 -66.08 -35.48
C ALA A 3 13.34 -65.27 -35.97
N THR A 4 13.35 -64.00 -35.57
CA THR A 4 12.99 -62.82 -36.37
C THR A 4 11.56 -62.65 -36.89
N GLY A 5 10.99 -61.48 -36.62
CA GLY A 5 10.08 -60.86 -37.58
C GLY A 5 9.10 -59.84 -37.00
N LYS A 6 9.58 -58.60 -36.81
CA LYS A 6 8.87 -57.32 -36.99
C LYS A 6 7.37 -57.40 -37.35
N ARG A 7 6.51 -56.63 -36.66
CA ARG A 7 5.88 -55.40 -37.18
C ARG A 7 4.70 -54.91 -36.32
N LEU A 8 4.67 -53.58 -36.16
CA LEU A 8 3.53 -52.67 -36.08
C LEU A 8 2.61 -52.77 -34.84
N LEU A 9 2.65 -51.74 -33.99
CA LEU A 9 1.76 -50.56 -34.02
C LEU A 9 0.31 -50.92 -33.63
N ALA A 10 -0.12 -50.47 -32.45
CA ALA A 10 -1.06 -49.36 -32.32
C ALA A 10 -1.91 -49.45 -31.04
N ILE A 11 -1.72 -48.46 -30.17
CA ILE A 11 -2.76 -47.65 -29.52
C ILE A 11 -3.78 -48.40 -28.62
N LEU A 12 -3.59 -48.30 -27.30
CA LEU A 12 -4.48 -47.57 -26.36
C LEU A 12 -4.12 -47.99 -24.93
N GLY A 13 -3.26 -47.20 -24.31
CA GLY A 13 -2.84 -47.41 -22.93
C GLY A 13 -1.93 -46.29 -22.49
N ILE A 14 -2.31 -45.04 -22.80
CA ILE A 14 -1.76 -43.86 -22.13
C ILE A 14 -2.30 -43.93 -20.70
N SER A 15 -1.68 -44.79 -19.91
CA SER A 15 -1.96 -45.00 -18.50
C SER A 15 -0.62 -44.87 -17.79
N LEU A 16 -0.53 -43.81 -16.97
CA LEU A 16 0.38 -43.74 -15.84
C LEU A 16 1.88 -43.73 -16.16
N MET A 17 2.33 -42.83 -17.04
CA MET A 17 3.71 -42.32 -16.98
C MET A 17 3.76 -40.82 -17.28
N VAL A 18 2.94 -40.06 -16.55
CA VAL A 18 3.38 -38.69 -16.24
C VAL A 18 4.64 -38.85 -15.38
N SER A 19 5.78 -38.63 -16.03
CA SER A 19 7.10 -38.99 -15.54
C SER A 19 7.47 -38.19 -14.28
N ALA A 20 8.31 -38.77 -13.43
CA ALA A 20 8.81 -38.17 -12.18
C ALA A 20 9.50 -36.78 -12.34
N ILE A 21 9.65 -36.28 -13.56
CA ILE A 21 10.09 -34.91 -13.88
C ILE A 21 8.95 -33.92 -13.59
N GLU A 22 7.69 -34.26 -13.87
CA GLU A 22 6.53 -33.44 -13.49
C GLU A 22 6.37 -33.40 -11.96
N LEU A 23 6.63 -34.51 -11.25
CA LEU A 23 6.65 -34.49 -9.77
C LEU A 23 7.78 -33.65 -9.17
N LYS A 24 8.94 -33.55 -9.85
CA LYS A 24 10.04 -32.66 -9.44
C LYS A 24 9.79 -31.20 -9.80
N SER A 25 8.97 -30.89 -10.81
CA SER A 25 8.47 -29.53 -11.04
C SER A 25 7.28 -29.17 -10.13
N PHE A 26 6.46 -30.16 -9.73
CA PHE A 26 5.43 -30.00 -8.68
C PHE A 26 6.04 -29.83 -7.28
N ALA A 27 7.27 -30.30 -7.05
CA ALA A 27 8.00 -30.15 -5.80
C ALA A 27 8.97 -28.95 -5.77
N LYS A 28 9.08 -28.17 -6.87
CA LYS A 28 9.90 -26.96 -6.87
C LYS A 28 9.08 -25.82 -6.26
N ALA A 29 9.18 -25.73 -4.93
CA ALA A 29 8.66 -24.66 -4.07
C ALA A 29 7.14 -24.63 -3.90
N ASN A 30 6.62 -25.56 -3.10
CA ASN A 30 5.39 -25.34 -2.34
C ASN A 30 5.69 -24.32 -1.21
N GLU A 31 6.16 -23.13 -1.60
CA GLU A 31 6.02 -21.93 -0.77
C GLU A 31 4.51 -21.72 -0.74
N GLU A 32 3.89 -21.83 0.43
CA GLU A 32 2.43 -21.74 0.56
C GLU A 32 1.99 -20.40 -0.04
N ILE A 33 1.39 -20.45 -1.24
CA ILE A 33 0.90 -19.27 -1.94
C ILE A 33 -0.31 -18.80 -1.13
N SER A 34 -0.10 -17.77 -0.31
CA SER A 34 -1.08 -17.26 0.63
C SER A 34 -0.90 -15.75 0.80
N THR A 35 -1.87 -15.07 1.40
CA THR A 35 -1.73 -13.65 1.70
C THR A 35 -0.69 -13.41 2.79
N GLU A 36 -0.53 -14.36 3.73
CA GLU A 36 0.49 -14.31 4.77
C GLU A 36 1.91 -14.44 4.23
N SER A 37 2.13 -15.34 3.26
CA SER A 37 3.46 -15.47 2.64
C SER A 37 3.84 -14.22 1.85
N ALA A 38 2.90 -13.65 1.08
CA ALA A 38 3.10 -12.37 0.41
C ALA A 38 3.40 -11.23 1.40
N ALA A 39 2.70 -11.17 2.53
CA ALA A 39 2.94 -10.17 3.57
C ALA A 39 4.35 -10.30 4.19
N SER A 40 4.80 -11.52 4.47
CA SER A 40 6.17 -11.79 4.96
C SER A 40 7.24 -11.37 3.96
N ILE A 41 6.99 -11.56 2.66
CA ILE A 41 7.91 -11.16 1.58
C ILE A 41 7.96 -9.63 1.44
N ILE A 42 6.84 -8.94 1.64
CA ILE A 42 6.80 -7.47 1.73
C ILE A 42 7.67 -6.97 2.88
N GLU A 43 7.65 -7.62 4.05
CA GLU A 43 8.51 -7.25 5.18
C GLU A 43 10.01 -7.40 4.86
N GLN A 44 10.35 -8.32 3.94
CA GLN A 44 11.72 -8.49 3.42
C GLN A 44 12.06 -7.47 2.32
N GLY A 45 11.10 -6.67 1.87
CA GLY A 45 11.25 -5.64 0.84
C GLY A 45 11.23 -6.17 -0.59
N ASP A 46 10.89 -7.44 -0.81
CA ASP A 46 10.84 -8.03 -2.15
C ASP A 46 9.43 -7.90 -2.75
N TYR A 47 9.12 -6.69 -3.21
CA TYR A 47 7.81 -6.37 -3.78
C TYR A 47 7.52 -7.11 -5.09
N ASN A 48 8.54 -7.46 -5.89
CA ASN A 48 8.32 -8.22 -7.12
C ASN A 48 7.81 -9.63 -6.80
N LYS A 49 8.45 -10.32 -5.84
CA LYS A 49 8.00 -11.64 -5.43
C LYS A 49 6.63 -11.61 -4.75
N ALA A 50 6.35 -10.59 -3.94
CA ALA A 50 5.01 -10.43 -3.36
C ALA A 50 3.93 -10.23 -4.43
N PHE A 51 4.25 -9.51 -5.51
CA PHE A 51 3.33 -9.30 -6.63
C PHE A 51 3.03 -10.62 -7.34
N GLU A 52 4.05 -11.43 -7.65
CA GLU A 52 3.89 -12.75 -8.27
C GLU A 52 2.95 -13.65 -7.45
N ILE A 53 3.05 -13.63 -6.12
CA ILE A 53 2.17 -14.41 -5.24
C ILE A 53 0.72 -13.93 -5.33
N TYR A 54 0.49 -12.61 -5.28
CA TYR A 54 -0.88 -12.09 -5.40
C TYR A 54 -1.48 -12.35 -6.79
N ASP A 55 -0.69 -12.29 -7.85
CA ASP A 55 -1.16 -12.62 -9.21
C ASP A 55 -1.49 -14.11 -9.33
N ALA A 56 -0.64 -14.99 -8.79
CA ALA A 56 -0.92 -16.42 -8.72
C ALA A 56 -2.19 -16.76 -7.92
N LEU A 57 -2.45 -16.06 -6.81
CA LEU A 57 -3.70 -16.21 -6.05
C LEU A 57 -4.92 -15.86 -6.90
N LEU A 58 -4.85 -14.78 -7.68
CA LEU A 58 -5.94 -14.38 -8.58
C LEU A 58 -6.14 -15.39 -9.72
N GLU A 59 -5.07 -15.93 -10.30
CA GLU A 59 -5.13 -16.99 -11.33
C GLU A 59 -5.77 -18.28 -10.79
N GLN A 60 -5.55 -18.60 -9.52
CA GLN A 60 -6.20 -19.72 -8.83
C GLN A 60 -7.66 -19.43 -8.46
N GLY A 61 -8.18 -18.24 -8.76
CA GLY A 61 -9.55 -17.82 -8.51
C GLY A 61 -9.79 -17.28 -7.10
N VAL A 62 -8.75 -16.98 -6.34
CA VAL A 62 -8.85 -16.37 -5.00
C VAL A 62 -9.12 -14.86 -5.14
N ASN A 63 -10.35 -14.54 -5.54
CA ASN A 63 -10.79 -13.17 -5.82
C ASN A 63 -11.39 -12.51 -4.57
N THR A 64 -10.56 -12.15 -3.60
CA THR A 64 -10.98 -11.54 -2.33
C THR A 64 -10.53 -10.08 -2.21
N ALA A 65 -11.22 -9.31 -1.36
CA ALA A 65 -10.85 -7.92 -1.09
C ALA A 65 -9.42 -7.79 -0.55
N GLU A 66 -8.99 -8.77 0.25
CA GLU A 66 -7.65 -8.83 0.85
C GLU A 66 -6.55 -9.05 -0.20
N VAL A 67 -6.74 -9.99 -1.13
CA VAL A 67 -5.80 -10.25 -2.23
C VAL A 67 -5.64 -9.00 -3.08
N HIS A 68 -6.74 -8.37 -3.48
CA HIS A 68 -6.70 -7.12 -4.25
C HIS A 68 -6.06 -5.96 -3.48
N TYR A 69 -6.31 -5.86 -2.17
CA TYR A 69 -5.68 -4.84 -1.32
C TYR A 69 -4.17 -5.04 -1.21
N GLY A 70 -3.73 -6.28 -1.00
CA GLY A 70 -2.32 -6.65 -0.94
C GLY A 70 -1.61 -6.38 -2.25
N ARG A 71 -2.18 -6.87 -3.37
CA ARG A 71 -1.67 -6.61 -4.73
C ARG A 71 -1.54 -5.12 -5.02
N ALA A 72 -2.57 -4.33 -4.66
CA ALA A 72 -2.55 -2.88 -4.87
C ALA A 72 -1.43 -2.18 -4.08
N ARG A 73 -1.22 -2.56 -2.82
CA ARG A 73 -0.11 -2.05 -2.00
C ARG A 73 1.24 -2.41 -2.62
N THR A 74 1.41 -3.64 -3.07
CA THR A 74 2.66 -4.08 -3.68
C THR A 74 2.96 -3.30 -4.97
N LEU A 75 1.98 -3.15 -5.84
CA LEU A 75 2.10 -2.35 -7.07
C LEU A 75 2.41 -0.88 -6.79
N GLN A 76 1.84 -0.33 -5.72
CA GLN A 76 2.14 1.03 -5.28
C GLN A 76 3.62 1.20 -4.90
N GLU A 77 4.21 0.24 -4.18
CA GLU A 77 5.64 0.25 -3.84
C GLU A 77 6.54 0.06 -5.07
N LEU A 78 6.06 -0.68 -6.08
CA LEU A 78 6.73 -0.82 -7.38
C LEU A 78 6.58 0.42 -8.29
N GLY A 79 5.69 1.36 -7.95
CA GLY A 79 5.43 2.56 -8.74
C GLY A 79 4.40 2.38 -9.86
N GLU A 80 3.79 1.19 -9.97
CA GLU A 80 2.77 0.83 -10.97
C GLU A 80 1.41 1.39 -10.55
N ASN A 81 1.26 2.72 -10.70
CA ASN A 81 0.14 3.47 -10.16
C ASN A 81 -1.21 3.10 -10.80
N GLU A 82 -1.26 2.81 -12.10
CA GLU A 82 -2.50 2.50 -12.80
C GLU A 82 -3.10 1.16 -12.33
N GLU A 83 -2.29 0.11 -12.31
CA GLU A 83 -2.66 -1.24 -11.86
C GLU A 83 -2.95 -1.27 -10.37
N SER A 84 -2.23 -0.46 -9.59
CA SER A 84 -2.52 -0.27 -8.16
C SER A 84 -3.90 0.35 -7.94
N LEU A 85 -4.25 1.40 -8.70
CA LEU A 85 -5.57 2.03 -8.62
C LEU A 85 -6.70 1.06 -8.99
N GLU A 86 -6.50 0.23 -10.02
CA GLU A 86 -7.46 -0.81 -10.41
C GLU A 86 -7.64 -1.83 -9.28
N SER A 87 -6.53 -2.34 -8.73
CA SER A 87 -6.54 -3.33 -7.65
C SER A 87 -7.19 -2.77 -6.37
N TYR A 88 -6.90 -1.52 -5.98
CA TYR A 88 -7.59 -0.87 -4.85
C TYR A 88 -9.08 -0.69 -5.12
N THR A 89 -9.46 -0.34 -6.36
CA THR A 89 -10.87 -0.21 -6.74
C THR A 89 -11.56 -1.55 -6.60
N LYS A 90 -10.94 -2.64 -7.06
CA LYS A 90 -11.52 -3.98 -6.91
C LYS A 90 -11.63 -4.41 -5.45
N SER A 91 -10.63 -4.12 -4.64
CA SER A 91 -10.68 -4.34 -3.19
C SER A 91 -11.87 -3.62 -2.54
N ILE A 92 -12.09 -2.35 -2.89
CA ILE A 92 -13.19 -1.53 -2.37
C ILE A 92 -14.57 -2.03 -2.85
N GLU A 93 -14.68 -2.52 -4.09
CA GLU A 93 -15.92 -3.14 -4.57
C GLU A 93 -16.30 -4.38 -3.76
N LEU A 94 -15.30 -5.18 -3.37
CA LEU A 94 -15.48 -6.41 -2.61
C LEU A 94 -15.66 -6.16 -1.11
N ASP A 95 -14.96 -5.16 -0.56
CA ASP A 95 -15.13 -4.68 0.81
C ASP A 95 -15.19 -3.14 0.87
N PRO A 96 -16.39 -2.55 0.78
CA PRO A 96 -16.57 -1.11 0.83
C PRO A 96 -16.35 -0.51 2.23
N LYS A 97 -16.01 -1.31 3.25
CA LYS A 97 -15.70 -0.83 4.60
C LYS A 97 -14.19 -0.73 4.87
N ASN A 98 -13.36 -1.09 3.91
CA ASN A 98 -11.91 -1.02 4.06
C ASN A 98 -11.38 0.43 3.99
N ALA A 99 -11.37 1.11 5.14
CA ALA A 99 -10.85 2.48 5.26
C ALA A 99 -9.40 2.63 4.75
N LYS A 100 -8.56 1.59 4.91
CA LYS A 100 -7.16 1.62 4.46
C LYS A 100 -7.06 1.61 2.93
N ALA A 101 -7.90 0.85 2.24
CA ALA A 101 -7.94 0.83 0.78
C ALA A 101 -8.29 2.21 0.21
N TYR A 102 -9.32 2.88 0.77
CA TYR A 102 -9.65 4.25 0.40
C TYR A 102 -8.49 5.21 0.66
N SER A 103 -7.90 5.21 1.85
CA SER A 103 -6.78 6.11 2.16
C SER A 103 -5.58 5.89 1.23
N ASN A 104 -5.22 4.65 0.92
CA ASN A 104 -4.07 4.38 0.05
C ASN A 104 -4.36 4.69 -1.42
N ARG A 105 -5.57 4.43 -1.92
CA ARG A 105 -5.97 4.85 -3.26
C ARG A 105 -5.99 6.38 -3.39
N GLY A 106 -6.46 7.07 -2.34
CA GLY A 106 -6.43 8.52 -2.24
C GLY A 106 -5.01 9.10 -2.31
N LEU A 107 -4.02 8.43 -1.71
CA LEU A 107 -2.60 8.82 -1.83
C LEU A 107 -2.12 8.81 -3.28
N ILE A 108 -2.45 7.77 -4.04
CA ILE A 108 -2.08 7.66 -5.47
C ILE A 108 -2.81 8.73 -6.29
N TYR A 109 -4.10 8.99 -6.03
CA TYR A 109 -4.78 10.10 -6.67
C TYR A 109 -4.12 11.46 -6.36
N GLY A 110 -3.62 11.65 -5.14
CA GLY A 110 -2.88 12.84 -4.73
C GLY A 110 -1.58 13.02 -5.51
N SER A 111 -0.76 11.96 -5.63
CA SER A 111 0.50 12.01 -6.40
C SER A 111 0.26 12.30 -7.88
N LEU A 112 -0.83 11.76 -8.44
CA LEU A 112 -1.27 12.01 -9.82
C LEU A 112 -2.02 13.34 -10.02
N GLN A 113 -2.04 14.24 -9.01
CA GLN A 113 -2.75 15.53 -9.06
C GLN A 113 -4.27 15.41 -9.32
N LYS A 114 -4.87 14.24 -9.08
CA LYS A 114 -6.32 14.00 -9.13
C LYS A 114 -6.97 14.38 -7.79
N ILE A 115 -6.77 15.64 -7.38
CA ILE A 115 -7.04 16.14 -6.04
C ILE A 115 -8.48 15.89 -5.55
N LYS A 116 -9.49 16.09 -6.41
CA LYS A 116 -10.90 15.85 -6.03
C LYS A 116 -11.18 14.39 -5.67
N LEU A 117 -10.55 13.45 -6.37
CA LEU A 117 -10.68 12.02 -6.09
C LEU A 117 -9.95 11.65 -4.80
N ALA A 118 -8.75 12.19 -4.59
CA ALA A 118 -7.98 12.00 -3.37
C ALA A 118 -8.78 12.44 -2.13
N LEU A 119 -9.32 13.66 -2.14
CA LEU A 119 -10.13 14.18 -1.02
C LEU A 119 -11.36 13.32 -0.75
N LYS A 120 -12.08 12.88 -1.80
CA LYS A 120 -13.25 12.00 -1.65
C LYS A 120 -12.88 10.67 -0.97
N ASP A 121 -11.76 10.08 -1.36
CA ASP A 121 -11.28 8.83 -0.78
C ASP A 121 -10.83 9.03 0.68
N PHE A 122 -10.12 10.11 1.00
CA PHE A 122 -9.77 10.41 2.40
C PHE A 122 -10.99 10.69 3.26
N ASP A 123 -11.98 11.43 2.75
CA ASP A 123 -13.25 11.69 3.45
C ASP A 123 -13.98 10.37 3.76
N THR A 124 -14.00 9.45 2.80
CA THR A 124 -14.60 8.12 2.97
C THR A 124 -13.84 7.29 4.00
N ALA A 125 -12.50 7.27 3.93
CA ALA A 125 -11.66 6.58 4.91
C ALA A 125 -11.89 7.09 6.34
N ILE A 126 -12.02 8.41 6.52
CA ILE A 126 -12.30 9.05 7.82
C ILE A 126 -13.72 8.75 8.30
N SER A 127 -14.70 8.71 7.40
CA SER A 127 -16.08 8.33 7.75
C SER A 127 -16.16 6.88 8.26
N LEU A 128 -15.44 5.97 7.60
CA LEU A 128 -15.37 4.56 7.97
C LEU A 128 -14.56 4.33 9.26
N ASN A 129 -13.47 5.07 9.45
CA ASN A 129 -12.65 5.04 10.65
C ASN A 129 -12.28 6.46 11.12
N PRO A 130 -13.07 7.05 12.05
CA PRO A 130 -12.82 8.40 12.58
C PRO A 130 -11.54 8.54 13.41
N ASN A 131 -10.87 7.43 13.75
CA ASN A 131 -9.60 7.40 14.48
C ASN A 131 -8.42 7.05 13.57
N PHE A 132 -8.56 7.20 12.24
CA PHE A 132 -7.49 6.90 11.30
C PHE A 132 -6.59 8.11 11.05
N GLU A 133 -5.56 8.29 11.86
CA GLU A 133 -4.64 9.42 11.84
C GLU A 133 -3.94 9.61 10.48
N ASN A 134 -3.59 8.52 9.78
CA ASN A 134 -2.97 8.60 8.45
C ASN A 134 -3.89 9.29 7.44
N ALA A 135 -5.19 8.98 7.45
CA ALA A 135 -6.15 9.59 6.53
C ALA A 135 -6.30 11.10 6.78
N TYR A 136 -6.27 11.53 8.05
CA TYR A 136 -6.25 12.95 8.39
C TYR A 136 -4.96 13.63 7.92
N VAL A 137 -3.79 13.06 8.17
CA VAL A 137 -2.52 13.64 7.67
C VAL A 137 -2.51 13.74 6.16
N ASN A 138 -2.92 12.69 5.44
CA ASN A 138 -2.92 12.68 3.98
C ASN A 138 -3.90 13.73 3.39
N ARG A 139 -5.10 13.85 3.98
CA ARG A 139 -6.05 14.89 3.61
C ARG A 139 -5.52 16.29 3.93
N GLY A 140 -4.86 16.46 5.08
CA GLY A 140 -4.24 17.71 5.49
C GLY A 140 -3.13 18.16 4.54
N VAL A 141 -2.25 17.24 4.13
CA VAL A 141 -1.21 17.51 3.11
C VAL A 141 -1.84 17.92 1.78
N THR A 142 -2.89 17.21 1.35
CA THR A 142 -3.59 17.52 0.09
C THR A 142 -4.26 18.89 0.14
N LYS A 143 -4.90 19.26 1.26
CA LYS A 143 -5.47 20.60 1.48
C LYS A 143 -4.40 21.69 1.51
N GLY A 144 -3.24 21.41 2.13
CA GLY A 144 -2.08 22.30 2.11
C GLY A 144 -1.59 22.56 0.68
N ALA A 145 -1.50 21.53 -0.16
CA ALA A 145 -1.16 21.71 -1.58
C ALA A 145 -2.17 22.60 -2.33
N MET A 146 -3.43 22.63 -1.88
CA MET A 146 -4.47 23.53 -2.40
C MET A 146 -4.50 24.91 -1.72
N GLN A 147 -3.55 25.21 -0.83
CA GLN A 147 -3.53 26.42 -0.01
C GLN A 147 -4.73 26.57 0.96
N ASP A 148 -5.46 25.48 1.23
CA ASP A 148 -6.42 25.43 2.33
C ASP A 148 -5.68 25.18 3.65
N TRP A 149 -4.93 26.19 4.09
CA TRP A 149 -4.08 26.12 5.28
C TRP A 149 -4.89 25.86 6.55
N LYS A 150 -6.07 26.47 6.66
CA LYS A 150 -6.98 26.30 7.80
C LYS A 150 -7.51 24.87 7.87
N GLY A 151 -7.94 24.32 6.73
CA GLY A 151 -8.38 22.93 6.65
C GLY A 151 -7.26 21.93 6.91
N ALA A 152 -6.05 22.21 6.42
CA ALA A 152 -4.86 21.40 6.67
C ALA A 152 -4.50 21.35 8.17
N ILE A 153 -4.42 22.51 8.83
CA ILE A 153 -4.16 22.59 10.28
C ILE A 153 -5.20 21.81 11.06
N LYS A 154 -6.50 21.96 10.73
CA LYS A 154 -7.58 21.22 11.41
C LYS A 154 -7.40 19.70 11.31
N ASP A 155 -6.98 19.21 10.14
CA ASP A 155 -6.74 17.79 9.94
C ASP A 155 -5.50 17.31 10.71
N PHE A 156 -4.42 18.08 10.72
CA PHE A 156 -3.24 17.75 11.51
C PHE A 156 -3.50 17.80 13.03
N ASP A 157 -4.28 18.76 13.50
CA ASP A 157 -4.74 18.84 14.89
C ASP A 157 -5.49 17.57 15.29
N LYS A 158 -6.39 17.09 14.41
CA LYS A 158 -7.14 15.87 14.64
C LYS A 158 -6.23 14.63 14.66
N ALA A 159 -5.28 14.54 13.74
CA ALA A 159 -4.29 13.45 13.75
C ALA A 159 -3.45 13.44 15.04
N ILE A 160 -3.01 14.61 15.50
CA ILE A 160 -2.27 14.76 16.76
C ILE A 160 -3.13 14.41 17.97
N GLN A 161 -4.42 14.77 17.97
CA GLN A 161 -5.35 14.40 19.04
C GLN A 161 -5.54 12.87 19.11
N ILE A 162 -5.62 12.20 17.97
CA ILE A 162 -5.77 10.74 17.89
C ILE A 162 -4.47 10.06 18.33
N SER A 163 -3.33 10.49 17.78
CA SER A 163 -2.02 9.90 18.03
C SER A 163 -0.98 11.00 18.24
N PRO A 164 -0.76 11.45 19.49
CA PRO A 164 0.22 12.50 19.79
C PRO A 164 1.66 12.11 19.41
N SER A 165 1.96 10.81 19.33
CA SER A 165 3.25 10.28 18.89
C SER A 165 3.44 10.25 17.37
N TYR A 166 2.42 10.61 16.59
CA TYR A 166 2.51 10.59 15.13
C TYR A 166 3.29 11.80 14.60
N SER A 167 4.62 11.65 14.53
CA SER A 167 5.58 12.72 14.21
C SER A 167 5.30 13.44 12.88
N ALA A 168 4.74 12.73 11.89
CA ALA A 168 4.37 13.28 10.59
C ALA A 168 3.31 14.39 10.70
N ALA A 169 2.36 14.28 11.64
CA ALA A 169 1.33 15.30 11.83
C ALA A 169 1.93 16.61 12.38
N TRP A 170 2.82 16.52 13.36
CA TRP A 170 3.56 17.66 13.89
C TRP A 170 4.44 18.32 12.82
N ARG A 171 5.21 17.52 12.08
CA ARG A 171 6.03 17.97 10.95
C ARG A 171 5.22 18.80 9.96
N ASN A 172 4.13 18.24 9.44
CA ASN A 172 3.33 18.89 8.41
C ASN A 172 2.56 20.11 8.93
N ARG A 173 2.08 20.08 10.18
CA ARG A 173 1.46 21.27 10.80
C ARG A 173 2.46 22.41 10.97
N GLY A 174 3.70 22.09 11.34
CA GLY A 174 4.78 23.08 11.44
C GLY A 174 5.08 23.77 10.11
N ILE A 175 5.18 22.99 9.01
CA ILE A 175 5.37 23.52 7.65
C ILE A 175 4.23 24.47 7.25
N VAL A 176 2.98 24.09 7.53
CA VAL A 176 1.83 24.96 7.21
C VAL A 176 1.83 26.23 8.08
N LYS A 177 2.17 26.13 9.37
CA LYS A 177 2.25 27.28 10.27
C LYS A 177 3.34 28.28 9.85
N GLU A 178 4.50 27.79 9.44
CA GLU A 178 5.55 28.61 8.83
C GLU A 178 5.02 29.35 7.60
N THR A 179 4.35 28.61 6.70
CA THR A 179 3.80 29.17 5.45
C THR A 179 2.83 30.32 5.69
N ILE A 180 2.06 30.29 6.78
CA ILE A 180 1.12 31.36 7.15
C ILE A 180 1.72 32.41 8.10
N GLY A 181 3.03 32.35 8.39
CA GLY A 181 3.74 33.32 9.22
C GLY A 181 3.70 33.05 10.73
N ASP A 182 3.11 31.94 11.18
CA ASP A 182 3.16 31.49 12.58
C ASP A 182 4.46 30.73 12.86
N LEU A 183 5.58 31.45 12.80
CA LEU A 183 6.90 30.87 13.02
C LEU A 183 7.06 30.30 14.44
N ARG A 184 6.47 30.97 15.44
CA ARG A 184 6.51 30.47 16.82
C ARG A 184 5.81 29.11 16.93
N GLY A 185 4.62 28.98 16.35
CA GLY A 185 3.88 27.72 16.31
C GLY A 185 4.60 26.64 15.51
N ALA A 186 5.21 27.00 14.38
CA ALA A 186 6.01 26.09 13.57
C ALA A 186 7.18 25.50 14.37
N CYS A 187 7.94 26.36 15.06
CA CYS A 187 9.06 25.95 15.90
C CYS A 187 8.66 25.03 17.05
N MET A 188 7.49 25.24 17.67
CA MET A 188 6.97 24.32 18.68
C MET A 188 6.65 22.94 18.07
N ASP A 189 6.00 22.92 16.91
CA ASP A 189 5.62 21.68 16.24
C ASP A 189 6.84 20.89 15.73
N TRP A 190 7.83 21.56 15.17
CA TRP A 190 9.07 20.90 14.73
C TRP A 190 9.89 20.36 15.91
N ARG A 191 9.91 21.05 17.05
CA ARG A 191 10.53 20.50 18.28
C ARG A 191 9.82 19.22 18.73
N SER A 192 8.48 19.20 18.73
CA SER A 192 7.71 17.98 19.01
C SER A 192 8.03 16.87 18.01
N ALA A 193 8.07 17.17 16.71
CA ALA A 193 8.43 16.19 15.69
C ALA A 193 9.85 15.63 15.89
N ALA A 194 10.83 16.47 16.24
CA ALA A 194 12.21 16.08 16.50
C ALA A 194 12.33 15.15 17.72
N ILE A 195 11.60 15.44 18.81
CA ILE A 195 11.53 14.56 20.00
C ILE A 195 10.97 13.18 19.63
N LEU A 196 10.02 13.14 18.70
CA LEU A 196 9.43 11.91 18.17
C LEU A 196 10.28 11.23 17.08
N GLY A 197 11.53 11.66 16.89
CA GLY A 197 12.49 11.01 16.01
C GLY A 197 12.45 11.47 14.55
N GLN A 198 11.72 12.53 14.19
CA GLN A 198 11.80 13.06 12.83
C GLN A 198 13.17 13.69 12.54
N GLN A 199 13.88 13.13 11.58
CA GLN A 199 15.28 13.49 11.31
C GLN A 199 15.40 14.90 10.71
N ASP A 200 14.52 15.24 9.76
CA ASP A 200 14.50 16.53 9.06
C ASP A 200 14.20 17.71 10.00
N ALA A 201 13.47 17.45 11.09
CA ALA A 201 12.96 18.50 11.96
C ALA A 201 14.06 19.35 12.60
N ARG A 202 15.24 18.77 12.83
CA ARG A 202 16.39 19.50 13.38
C ARG A 202 16.90 20.60 12.46
N GLN A 203 16.82 20.41 11.15
CA GLN A 203 17.29 21.40 10.18
C GLN A 203 16.40 22.65 10.19
N TRP A 204 15.08 22.48 10.24
CA TRP A 204 14.16 23.61 10.33
C TRP A 204 14.29 24.39 11.63
N ILE A 205 14.49 23.68 12.75
CA ILE A 205 14.72 24.32 14.05
C ILE A 205 15.98 25.19 13.99
N ALA A 206 17.10 24.65 13.48
CA ALA A 206 18.34 25.41 13.37
C ALA A 206 18.25 26.60 12.42
N ALA A 207 17.47 26.47 11.33
CA ALA A 207 17.33 27.52 10.33
C ALA A 207 16.42 28.67 10.78
N GLN A 208 15.38 28.39 11.58
CA GLN A 208 14.29 29.35 11.79
C GLN A 208 13.92 29.62 13.24
N CYS A 209 14.39 28.80 14.19
CA CYS A 209 13.95 28.84 15.58
C CYS A 209 15.09 29.31 16.51
N ASN A 210 15.52 30.55 16.33
CA ASN A 210 16.47 31.25 17.21
C ASN A 210 15.79 31.86 18.44
#